data_AF-G4HQ76-F1
#
_entry.id   AF-G4HQ76-F1
#
_cell.length_a   1.000
_cell.length_b   1.000
_cell.length_c   1.000
_cell.angle_alpha   90.00
_cell.angle_beta   90.00
_cell.angle_gamma   90.00
#
_symmetry.space_group_name_H-M   'P 1'
#
loop_
_entity.id
_entity.type
_entity.pdbx_description
1 polymer ?
#
loop_
_entity_poly.entity_id
_entity_poly.type
_entity_poly.pdbx_seq_one_letter_code
_entity_poly.pdbx_strand_id
1 'polypeptide(L)'
;MISRKALLCGVHYAPIYNLSFWGEDRHFSIRAAALGFTLYVDTHYPAFHVYRDSDLPDAAAYMQHTGADPDLNKEVPPQPPQSDPSLPGSRLFSPVLVSRGRDQPSLTLTMVLKNEGERYLRQALMRHREYIHQAVIIDDGSTDNTVEVCLEVLKGIPLRLIVNEHSMFHNEIELRKRQWQALTEVQPEWILNLDADEWFEPCFAKELPKMLRQSVYDVFCFRLYDMWSNSHYREDECWRSHHYYRPFLVRYRPDFHYEWKETAQHCGRYPANILDLPHQLSSVRLQHYGWAKPEDRLNKLRRYQSLDPEARYGWRAQYESILDEAPTLIEWSES
;
A
#
# COMPACT_ATOMS: atom_id res chain seq x y z
N MET A 1 -15.06 16.76 22.21
CA MET A 1 -15.13 16.77 23.69
C MET A 1 -15.93 15.56 24.17
N ILE A 2 -15.50 14.83 25.21
CA ILE A 2 -16.18 13.60 25.70
C ILE A 2 -17.12 13.96 26.86
N SER A 3 -18.38 13.54 26.79
CA SER A 3 -19.34 13.82 27.86
C SER A 3 -19.07 13.00 29.13
N ARG A 4 -19.24 13.62 30.30
CA ARG A 4 -19.16 12.92 31.59
C ARG A 4 -20.15 11.76 31.69
N LYS A 5 -21.33 11.90 31.08
CA LYS A 5 -22.36 10.85 31.03
C LYS A 5 -21.83 9.58 30.36
N ALA A 6 -21.13 9.72 29.23
CA ALA A 6 -20.58 8.57 28.50
C ALA A 6 -19.57 7.79 29.36
N LEU A 7 -18.65 8.50 30.03
CA LEU A 7 -17.66 7.89 30.91
C LEU A 7 -18.32 7.14 32.09
N LEU A 8 -19.34 7.75 32.73
CA LEU A 8 -20.06 7.12 33.83
C LEU A 8 -20.91 5.91 33.40
N CYS A 9 -21.39 5.89 32.16
CA CYS A 9 -22.06 4.72 31.60
C CYS A 9 -21.10 3.58 31.23
N GLY A 10 -19.79 3.76 31.46
CA GLY A 10 -18.78 2.73 31.30
C GLY A 10 -17.96 2.86 30.02
N VAL A 11 -18.13 3.91 29.21
CA VAL A 11 -17.26 4.15 28.05
C VAL A 11 -15.84 4.44 28.55
N HIS A 12 -14.86 3.65 28.11
CA HIS A 12 -13.46 3.78 28.49
C HIS A 12 -12.55 3.15 27.44
N TYR A 13 -11.25 3.45 27.54
CA TYR A 13 -10.21 3.03 26.60
C TYR A 13 -9.70 1.60 26.82
N ALA A 14 -9.97 0.98 27.97
CA ALA A 14 -9.46 -0.35 28.25
C ALA A 14 -9.96 -1.38 27.21
N PRO A 15 -9.09 -2.35 26.82
CA PRO A 15 -9.42 -3.34 25.80
C PRO A 15 -10.69 -4.12 26.15
N ILE A 16 -11.50 -4.40 25.12
CA ILE A 16 -12.61 -5.33 25.21
C ILE A 16 -12.05 -6.73 25.03
N TYR A 17 -12.23 -7.58 26.04
CA TYR A 17 -11.81 -8.98 26.00
C TYR A 17 -12.36 -9.66 24.74
N ASN A 18 -11.50 -10.42 24.04
CA ASN A 18 -11.81 -11.12 22.79
C ASN A 18 -12.05 -10.24 21.55
N LEU A 19 -11.70 -8.95 21.59
CA LEU A 19 -11.58 -8.10 20.39
C LEU A 19 -10.11 -7.80 20.10
N SER A 20 -9.63 -8.18 18.91
CA SER A 20 -8.24 -8.01 18.48
C SER A 20 -7.98 -6.69 17.73
N PHE A 21 -8.82 -5.68 17.93
CA PHE A 21 -8.62 -4.37 17.29
C PHE A 21 -7.42 -3.64 17.92
N TRP A 22 -6.56 -3.10 17.06
CA TRP A 22 -5.40 -2.31 17.47
C TRP A 22 -5.81 -0.87 17.85
N GLY A 23 -5.11 -0.27 18.82
CA GLY A 23 -5.35 1.10 19.28
C GLY A 23 -6.51 1.22 20.28
N GLU A 24 -6.30 1.97 21.36
CA GLU A 24 -7.28 2.11 22.45
C GLU A 24 -8.56 2.84 22.04
N ASP A 25 -8.46 3.79 21.09
CA ASP A 25 -9.59 4.56 20.57
C ASP A 25 -10.68 3.68 19.94
N ARG A 26 -10.29 2.55 19.35
CA ARG A 26 -11.24 1.61 18.74
C ARG A 26 -12.08 0.91 19.80
N HIS A 27 -11.48 0.53 20.92
CA HIS A 27 -12.19 -0.08 22.06
C HIS A 27 -13.13 0.93 22.72
N PHE A 28 -12.70 2.18 22.87
CA PHE A 28 -13.54 3.29 23.31
C PHE A 28 -14.75 3.47 22.38
N SER A 29 -14.51 3.55 21.07
CA SER A 29 -15.55 3.82 20.07
C SER A 29 -16.60 2.71 20.00
N ILE A 30 -16.16 1.44 20.01
CA ILE A 30 -17.05 0.27 20.03
C ILE A 30 -17.93 0.30 21.27
N ARG A 31 -17.34 0.59 22.44
CA ARG A 31 -18.09 0.66 23.69
C ARG A 31 -19.10 1.80 23.71
N ALA A 32 -18.72 2.98 23.22
CA ALA A 32 -19.62 4.12 23.08
C ALA A 32 -20.84 3.78 22.20
N ALA A 33 -20.59 3.20 21.02
CA ALA A 33 -21.65 2.80 20.10
C ALA A 33 -22.56 1.70 20.70
N ALA A 34 -21.98 0.68 21.33
CA ALA A 34 -22.73 -0.40 21.98
C ALA A 34 -23.62 0.08 23.13
N LEU A 35 -23.21 1.16 23.82
CA LEU A 35 -23.99 1.81 24.88
C LEU A 35 -24.95 2.88 24.36
N GLY A 36 -25.09 3.02 23.04
CA GLY A 36 -26.05 3.94 22.39
C GLY A 36 -25.60 5.40 22.34
N PHE A 37 -24.29 5.68 22.47
CA PHE A 37 -23.75 7.01 22.26
C PHE A 37 -23.33 7.21 20.80
N THR A 38 -23.69 8.36 20.24
CA THR A 38 -23.21 8.79 18.92
C THR A 38 -21.84 9.44 19.03
N LEU A 39 -20.96 9.14 18.08
CA LEU A 39 -19.64 9.74 17.94
C LEU A 39 -19.65 10.71 16.76
N TYR A 40 -19.01 11.86 16.94
CA TYR A 40 -18.87 12.88 15.89
C TYR A 40 -17.40 13.30 15.84
N VAL A 41 -16.90 13.50 14.62
CA VAL A 41 -15.60 14.15 14.41
C VAL A 41 -15.84 15.65 14.42
N ASP A 42 -15.06 16.36 15.24
CA ASP A 42 -15.03 17.82 15.19
C ASP A 42 -14.06 18.24 14.09
N THR A 43 -14.57 18.95 13.08
CA THR A 43 -13.78 19.49 11.97
C THR A 43 -13.51 20.99 12.11
N HIS A 44 -13.93 21.61 13.22
CA HIS A 44 -13.77 23.03 13.45
C HIS A 44 -12.32 23.40 13.77
N TYR A 45 -11.61 22.50 14.46
CA TYR A 45 -10.21 22.65 14.77
C TYR A 45 -9.40 21.60 13.99
N PRO A 46 -8.68 22.01 12.94
CA PRO A 46 -7.81 21.07 12.26
C PRO A 46 -6.72 20.59 13.24
N ALA A 47 -6.25 19.36 13.07
CA ALA A 47 -5.20 18.77 13.89
C ALA A 47 -3.92 18.56 13.06
N PHE A 48 -2.77 18.90 13.62
CA PHE A 48 -1.47 18.57 13.07
C PHE A 48 -0.84 17.43 13.85
N HIS A 49 -0.51 16.34 13.17
CA HIS A 49 0.08 15.16 13.80
C HIS A 49 1.60 15.24 13.74
N VAL A 50 2.24 15.30 14.91
CA VAL A 50 3.70 15.26 15.06
C VAL A 50 4.10 13.80 15.29
N TYR A 51 4.80 13.21 14.34
CA TYR A 51 5.25 11.81 14.43
C TYR A 51 6.71 11.70 14.88
N ARG A 52 7.51 12.75 14.69
CA ARG A 52 8.95 12.78 15.00
C ARG A 52 9.45 14.20 15.26
N ASP A 53 10.63 14.32 15.84
CA ASP A 53 11.23 15.61 16.20
C ASP A 53 11.45 16.54 14.98
N SER A 54 11.69 15.99 13.79
CA SER A 54 11.83 16.81 12.58
C SER A 54 10.53 17.49 12.14
N ASP A 55 9.37 17.07 12.66
CA ASP A 55 8.07 17.67 12.35
C ASP A 55 7.80 18.90 13.26
N LEU A 56 8.64 19.14 14.28
CA LEU A 56 8.48 20.24 15.24
C LEU A 56 8.52 21.65 14.60
N PRO A 57 9.39 21.94 13.61
CA PRO A 57 9.37 23.23 12.92
C PRO A 57 8.05 23.47 12.18
N ASP A 58 7.51 22.45 11.52
CA ASP A 58 6.24 22.52 10.79
C ASP A 58 5.05 22.62 11.75
N ALA A 59 5.10 21.93 12.89
CA ALA A 59 4.12 22.06 13.96
C ALA A 59 4.10 23.49 14.54
N ALA A 60 5.28 24.11 14.71
CA ALA A 60 5.38 25.50 15.17
C ALA A 60 4.80 26.47 14.15
N ALA A 61 5.07 26.27 12.85
CA ALA A 61 4.46 27.05 11.78
C ALA A 61 2.93 26.86 11.77
N TYR A 62 2.46 25.63 11.88
CA TYR A 62 1.03 25.30 11.95
C TYR A 62 0.33 26.00 13.11
N MET A 63 0.93 25.99 14.32
CA MET A 63 0.41 26.69 15.49
C MET A 63 0.34 28.21 15.30
N GLN A 64 1.29 28.80 14.58
CA GLN A 64 1.26 30.25 14.26
C GLN A 64 0.12 30.59 13.30
N HIS A 65 -0.19 29.72 12.34
CA HIS A 65 -1.25 29.94 11.34
C HIS A 65 -2.65 29.65 11.90
N THR A 66 -2.77 28.72 12.84
CA THR A 66 -4.07 28.31 13.43
C THR A 66 -4.36 29.00 14.76
N GLY A 67 -3.37 29.65 15.38
CA GLY A 67 -3.50 30.34 16.67
C GLY A 67 -3.98 31.80 16.59
N ALA A 68 -4.20 32.36 15.40
CA ALA A 68 -4.61 33.75 15.21
C ALA A 68 -6.03 33.86 14.60
N ASP A 69 -6.99 34.27 15.44
CA ASP A 69 -8.34 34.79 15.14
C ASP A 69 -9.34 33.87 14.38
N PRO A 70 -10.54 33.55 14.95
CA PRO A 70 -11.50 32.62 14.34
C PRO A 70 -12.24 33.11 13.06
N ASP A 71 -11.93 34.30 12.52
CA ASP A 71 -12.80 34.98 11.55
C ASP A 71 -12.20 35.16 10.14
N LEU A 72 -11.36 34.23 9.68
CA LEU A 72 -10.84 34.22 8.31
C LEU A 72 -11.24 32.98 7.53
N ASN A 73 -12.55 32.83 7.31
CA ASN A 73 -13.03 32.23 6.06
C ASN A 73 -12.72 33.19 4.90
N LYS A 74 -11.59 32.97 4.23
CA LYS A 74 -11.44 33.32 2.81
C LYS A 74 -11.09 32.05 2.05
N GLU A 75 -12.14 31.45 1.49
CA GLU A 75 -12.04 30.51 0.38
C GLU A 75 -11.14 31.11 -0.70
N VAL A 76 -10.05 30.42 -1.04
CA VAL A 76 -9.36 30.60 -2.32
C VAL A 76 -9.80 29.43 -3.19
N PRO A 77 -10.48 29.66 -4.32
CA PRO A 77 -10.89 28.57 -5.19
C PRO A 77 -9.65 27.91 -5.83
N PRO A 78 -9.59 26.58 -5.95
CA PRO A 78 -8.48 25.93 -6.63
C PRO A 78 -8.51 26.28 -8.12
N GLN A 79 -7.42 26.84 -8.62
CA GLN A 79 -7.20 26.97 -10.06
C GLN A 79 -6.87 25.60 -10.67
N PRO A 80 -7.41 25.27 -11.85
CA PRO A 80 -7.10 24.02 -12.52
C PRO A 80 -5.63 23.99 -12.97
N PRO A 81 -4.96 22.83 -12.93
CA PRO A 81 -3.58 22.72 -13.42
C PRO A 81 -3.52 22.97 -14.93
N GLN A 82 -2.62 23.85 -15.34
CA GLN A 82 -2.29 24.11 -16.73
C GLN A 82 -1.56 22.90 -17.32
N SER A 83 -2.03 22.43 -18.48
CA SER A 83 -1.44 21.33 -19.25
C SER A 83 -0.12 21.78 -19.89
N ASP A 84 0.98 21.11 -19.56
CA ASP A 84 2.26 21.21 -20.26
C ASP A 84 2.21 20.33 -21.54
N PRO A 85 2.38 20.89 -22.76
CA PRO A 85 2.22 20.15 -24.02
C PRO A 85 3.50 19.45 -24.51
N SER A 86 4.44 19.08 -23.63
CA SER A 86 5.74 18.52 -24.06
C SER A 86 6.05 17.12 -23.49
N LEU A 87 5.28 16.10 -23.90
CA LEU A 87 5.66 14.69 -23.71
C LEU A 87 5.50 13.91 -25.03
N PRO A 88 6.59 13.45 -25.66
CA PRO A 88 6.50 12.57 -26.82
C PRO A 88 6.26 11.11 -26.40
N GLY A 89 5.38 10.42 -27.12
CA GLY A 89 5.57 8.99 -27.41
C GLY A 89 4.98 7.95 -26.47
N SER A 90 3.77 8.11 -25.93
CA SER A 90 3.05 6.94 -25.39
C SER A 90 2.46 6.10 -26.54
N ARG A 91 2.93 4.86 -26.70
CA ARG A 91 2.23 3.86 -27.52
C ARG A 91 0.96 3.47 -26.76
N LEU A 92 -0.14 4.19 -27.03
CA LEU A 92 -1.46 3.90 -26.49
C LEU A 92 -1.97 2.59 -27.12
N PHE A 93 -1.87 1.49 -26.36
CA PHE A 93 -2.69 0.31 -26.64
C PHE A 93 -4.11 0.57 -26.14
N SER A 94 -5.08 0.31 -27.01
CA SER A 94 -6.50 0.67 -26.83
C SER A 94 -7.08 0.18 -25.51
N PRO A 95 -7.92 1.00 -24.83
CA PRO A 95 -8.69 0.54 -23.68
C PRO A 95 -9.68 -0.52 -24.15
N VAL A 96 -9.41 -1.78 -23.81
CA VAL A 96 -10.43 -2.82 -23.90
C VAL A 96 -11.39 -2.56 -22.74
N LEU A 97 -12.53 -1.94 -23.05
CA LEU A 97 -13.66 -1.83 -22.14
C LEU A 97 -14.00 -3.25 -21.65
N VAL A 98 -13.75 -3.49 -20.37
CA VAL A 98 -14.14 -4.72 -19.68
C VAL A 98 -15.64 -4.92 -19.89
N SER A 99 -16.01 -6.07 -20.48
CA SER A 99 -17.40 -6.42 -20.72
C SER A 99 -18.18 -6.47 -19.40
N ARG A 100 -19.21 -5.63 -19.30
CA ARG A 100 -20.18 -5.60 -18.19
C ARG A 100 -21.13 -6.80 -18.27
N GLY A 101 -20.59 -7.99 -18.02
CA GLY A 101 -21.34 -9.26 -18.02
C GLY A 101 -20.74 -10.32 -17.10
N ARG A 102 -19.93 -9.93 -16.10
CA ARG A 102 -19.33 -10.86 -15.13
C ARG A 102 -20.22 -10.95 -13.89
N ASP A 103 -20.40 -12.16 -13.36
CA ASP A 103 -21.08 -12.43 -12.08
C ASP A 103 -20.27 -11.98 -10.85
N GLN A 104 -19.07 -11.43 -11.04
CA GLN A 104 -18.16 -11.03 -9.98
C GLN A 104 -17.46 -9.70 -10.34
N PRO A 105 -17.22 -8.81 -9.36
CA PRO A 105 -16.43 -7.61 -9.56
C PRO A 105 -15.04 -7.91 -10.13
N SER A 106 -14.59 -7.05 -11.04
CA SER A 106 -13.27 -7.13 -11.66
C SER A 106 -12.15 -6.79 -10.67
N LEU A 107 -10.96 -7.33 -10.95
CA LEU A 107 -9.76 -7.14 -10.17
C LEU A 107 -8.66 -6.61 -11.08
N THR A 108 -8.14 -5.44 -10.74
CA THR A 108 -7.04 -4.79 -11.45
C THR A 108 -5.75 -4.98 -10.66
N LEU A 109 -4.79 -5.68 -11.25
CA LEU A 109 -3.42 -5.69 -10.73
C LEU A 109 -2.75 -4.36 -11.07
N THR A 110 -1.99 -3.80 -10.13
CA THR A 110 -1.07 -2.72 -10.43
C THR A 110 0.30 -2.98 -9.82
N MET A 111 1.35 -2.63 -10.57
CA MET A 111 2.75 -2.87 -10.22
C MET A 111 3.62 -1.72 -10.74
N VAL A 112 4.73 -1.47 -10.05
CA VAL A 112 5.84 -0.64 -10.52
C VAL A 112 7.06 -1.53 -10.64
N LEU A 113 7.69 -1.53 -11.81
CA LEU A 113 8.76 -2.46 -12.16
C LEU A 113 10.04 -1.72 -12.54
N LYS A 114 11.19 -2.32 -12.22
CA LYS A 114 12.50 -1.86 -12.68
C LYS A 114 13.49 -3.03 -12.66
N ASN A 115 13.87 -3.53 -13.83
CA ASN A 115 14.85 -4.61 -13.99
C ASN A 115 14.50 -5.87 -13.19
N GLU A 116 13.29 -6.40 -13.39
CA GLU A 116 12.74 -7.56 -12.68
C GLU A 116 12.56 -8.80 -13.59
N GLY A 117 12.90 -8.70 -14.88
CA GLY A 117 12.62 -9.72 -15.89
C GLY A 117 13.33 -11.04 -15.66
N GLU A 118 14.53 -11.00 -15.05
CA GLU A 118 15.33 -12.19 -14.72
C GLU A 118 15.16 -12.67 -13.26
N ARG A 119 14.33 -11.98 -12.46
CA ARG A 119 14.11 -12.29 -11.04
C ARG A 119 12.86 -13.13 -10.82
N TYR A 120 11.83 -12.54 -10.21
CA TYR A 120 10.62 -13.24 -9.78
C TYR A 120 9.36 -12.84 -10.56
N LEU A 121 9.47 -11.83 -11.43
CA LEU A 121 8.34 -11.23 -12.13
C LEU A 121 7.49 -12.26 -12.88
N ARG A 122 8.14 -13.19 -13.60
CA ARG A 122 7.43 -14.23 -14.35
C ARG A 122 6.57 -15.10 -13.43
N GLN A 123 7.14 -15.54 -12.31
CA GLN A 123 6.47 -16.39 -11.32
C GLN A 123 5.31 -15.64 -10.66
N ALA A 124 5.53 -14.38 -10.24
CA ALA A 124 4.51 -13.53 -9.66
C ALA A 124 3.33 -13.32 -10.64
N LEU A 125 3.62 -12.90 -11.88
CA LEU A 125 2.59 -12.69 -12.91
C LEU A 125 1.84 -13.98 -13.27
N MET A 126 2.51 -15.14 -13.30
CA MET A 126 1.84 -16.43 -13.52
C MET A 126 0.83 -16.74 -12.43
N ARG A 127 1.14 -16.42 -11.15
CA ARG A 127 0.18 -16.56 -10.04
C ARG A 127 -0.96 -15.56 -10.15
N HIS A 128 -0.65 -14.29 -10.43
CA HIS A 128 -1.66 -13.24 -10.52
C HIS A 128 -2.64 -13.49 -11.66
N ARG A 129 -2.15 -14.00 -12.79
CA ARG A 129 -2.95 -14.37 -13.96
C ARG A 129 -4.13 -15.30 -13.62
N GLU A 130 -4.03 -16.10 -12.57
CA GLU A 130 -5.10 -17.01 -12.14
C GLU A 130 -6.39 -16.27 -11.73
N TYR A 131 -6.30 -15.00 -11.33
CA TYR A 131 -7.41 -14.28 -10.71
C TYR A 131 -7.58 -12.80 -11.11
N ILE A 132 -6.64 -12.21 -11.86
CA ILE A 132 -6.77 -10.82 -12.30
C ILE A 132 -7.58 -10.72 -13.59
N HIS A 133 -8.23 -9.58 -13.76
CA HIS A 133 -9.11 -9.30 -14.89
C HIS A 133 -8.56 -8.23 -15.82
N GLN A 134 -7.67 -7.38 -15.31
CA GLN A 134 -6.87 -6.41 -16.04
C GLN A 134 -5.61 -6.04 -15.23
N ALA A 135 -4.65 -5.38 -15.86
CA ALA A 135 -3.43 -4.92 -15.21
C ALA A 135 -3.03 -3.50 -15.65
N VAL A 136 -2.50 -2.71 -14.71
CA VAL A 136 -1.88 -1.40 -14.94
C VAL A 136 -0.46 -1.43 -14.39
N ILE A 137 0.52 -1.51 -15.28
CA ILE A 137 1.92 -1.67 -14.92
C ILE A 137 2.69 -0.42 -15.37
N ILE A 138 3.53 0.11 -14.48
CA ILE A 138 4.55 1.09 -14.84
C ILE A 138 5.90 0.40 -14.84
N ASP A 139 6.57 0.41 -15.98
CA ASP A 139 7.98 0.10 -16.10
C ASP A 139 8.79 1.40 -15.96
N ASP A 140 9.63 1.48 -14.93
CA ASP A 140 10.40 2.69 -14.60
C ASP A 140 11.74 2.75 -15.38
N GLY A 141 11.68 2.41 -16.66
CA GLY A 141 12.79 2.45 -17.61
C GLY A 141 13.71 1.25 -17.52
N SER A 142 13.16 0.04 -17.42
CA SER A 142 13.97 -1.18 -17.38
C SER A 142 14.85 -1.31 -18.63
N THR A 143 16.02 -1.91 -18.43
CA THR A 143 17.03 -2.16 -19.47
C THR A 143 17.22 -3.65 -19.75
N ASP A 144 16.51 -4.50 -19.02
CA ASP A 144 16.43 -5.95 -19.23
C ASP A 144 15.13 -6.33 -19.97
N ASN A 145 14.75 -7.60 -19.94
CA ASN A 145 13.55 -8.13 -20.59
C ASN A 145 12.25 -7.98 -19.76
N THR A 146 12.19 -7.05 -18.78
CA THR A 146 11.03 -6.84 -17.89
C THR A 146 9.72 -6.62 -18.67
N VAL A 147 9.77 -5.78 -19.70
CA VAL A 147 8.60 -5.42 -20.52
C VAL A 147 8.10 -6.63 -21.32
N GLU A 148 9.02 -7.39 -21.92
CA GLU A 148 8.72 -8.60 -22.69
C GLU A 148 8.05 -9.65 -21.81
N VAL A 149 8.54 -9.86 -20.58
CA VAL A 149 7.93 -10.79 -19.61
C VAL A 149 6.49 -10.40 -19.30
N CYS A 150 6.21 -9.10 -19.08
CA CYS A 150 4.85 -8.62 -18.84
C CYS A 150 3.92 -8.93 -20.02
N LEU A 151 4.35 -8.59 -21.24
CA LEU A 151 3.57 -8.79 -22.47
C LEU A 151 3.30 -10.28 -22.75
N GLU A 152 4.30 -11.13 -22.52
CA GLU A 152 4.19 -12.58 -22.73
C GLU A 152 3.24 -13.22 -21.71
N VAL A 153 3.49 -13.02 -20.42
CA VAL A 153 2.76 -13.72 -19.34
C VAL A 153 1.33 -13.21 -19.24
N LEU A 154 1.09 -11.92 -19.48
CA LEU A 154 -0.25 -11.31 -19.42
C LEU A 154 -1.01 -11.36 -20.76
N LYS A 155 -0.50 -12.06 -21.78
CA LYS A 155 -1.20 -12.22 -23.06
C LYS A 155 -2.65 -12.64 -22.88
N GLY A 156 -3.59 -11.89 -23.46
CA GLY A 156 -5.03 -12.14 -23.34
C GLY A 156 -5.70 -11.54 -22.09
N ILE A 157 -4.96 -10.88 -21.21
CA ILE A 157 -5.49 -10.02 -20.15
C ILE A 157 -5.31 -8.56 -20.60
N PRO A 158 -6.34 -7.70 -20.49
CA PRO A 158 -6.18 -6.26 -20.74
C PRO A 158 -5.04 -5.68 -19.90
N LEU A 159 -4.04 -5.12 -20.57
CA LEU A 159 -2.83 -4.56 -19.94
C LEU A 159 -2.63 -3.13 -20.41
N ARG A 160 -2.61 -2.20 -19.46
CA ARG A 160 -2.06 -0.86 -19.64
C ARG A 160 -0.63 -0.84 -19.13
N LEU A 161 0.32 -0.87 -20.05
CA LEU A 161 1.75 -0.79 -19.75
C LEU A 161 2.27 0.61 -20.07
N ILE A 162 2.84 1.30 -19.09
CA ILE A 162 3.48 2.60 -19.24
C ILE A 162 4.98 2.39 -19.06
N VAL A 163 5.78 2.77 -20.04
CA VAL A 163 7.25 2.66 -19.98
C VAL A 163 7.83 4.06 -19.86
N ASN A 164 8.61 4.30 -18.80
CA ASN A 164 9.34 5.55 -18.62
C ASN A 164 10.66 5.50 -19.38
N GLU A 165 11.05 6.60 -20.02
CA GLU A 165 12.36 6.69 -20.69
C GLU A 165 13.52 6.69 -19.68
N HIS A 166 13.29 7.30 -18.52
CA HIS A 166 14.24 7.40 -17.42
C HIS A 166 13.57 7.03 -16.10
N SER A 167 14.36 6.47 -15.17
CA SER A 167 13.85 6.06 -13.85
C SER A 167 13.50 7.28 -13.01
N MET A 168 12.28 7.28 -12.47
CA MET A 168 11.78 8.28 -11.53
C MET A 168 12.03 7.87 -10.07
N PHE A 169 12.93 6.92 -9.81
CA PHE A 169 13.22 6.39 -8.47
C PHE A 169 13.55 7.45 -7.42
N HIS A 170 14.15 8.58 -7.81
CA HIS A 170 14.49 9.68 -6.90
C HIS A 170 13.25 10.48 -6.43
N ASN A 171 12.10 10.29 -7.08
CA ASN A 171 10.83 10.90 -6.75
C ASN A 171 9.71 9.84 -6.74
N GLU A 172 9.73 8.99 -5.70
CA GLU A 172 8.79 7.87 -5.56
C GLU A 172 7.33 8.36 -5.57
N ILE A 173 7.05 9.56 -5.03
CA ILE A 173 5.70 10.12 -5.00
C ILE A 173 5.15 10.34 -6.40
N GLU A 174 5.93 10.95 -7.31
CA GLU A 174 5.48 11.19 -8.69
C GLU A 174 5.17 9.88 -9.41
N LEU A 175 6.01 8.86 -9.20
CA LEU A 175 5.79 7.53 -9.72
C LEU A 175 4.48 6.91 -9.16
N ARG A 176 4.22 7.06 -7.87
CA ARG A 176 2.97 6.58 -7.23
C ARG A 176 1.74 7.35 -7.67
N LYS A 177 1.81 8.68 -7.80
CA LYS A 177 0.72 9.51 -8.31
C LYS A 177 0.40 9.16 -9.76
N ARG A 178 1.43 8.96 -10.60
CA ARG A 178 1.26 8.49 -11.98
C ARG A 178 0.67 7.09 -12.05
N GLN A 179 1.12 6.17 -11.18
CA GLN A 179 0.53 4.83 -11.02
C GLN A 179 -0.96 4.93 -10.70
N TRP A 180 -1.32 5.76 -9.72
CA TRP A 180 -2.70 5.96 -9.29
C TRP A 180 -3.56 6.58 -10.38
N GLN A 181 -3.07 7.62 -11.05
CA GLN A 181 -3.79 8.25 -12.16
C GLN A 181 -4.09 7.23 -13.27
N ALA A 182 -3.07 6.51 -13.75
CA ALA A 182 -3.23 5.49 -14.78
C ALA A 182 -4.20 4.38 -14.37
N LEU A 183 -4.21 4.04 -13.08
CA LEU A 183 -5.12 3.09 -12.48
C LEU A 183 -6.56 3.61 -12.46
N THR A 184 -6.81 4.85 -12.04
CA THR A 184 -8.19 5.39 -12.00
C THR A 184 -8.83 5.54 -13.37
N GLU A 185 -8.03 5.79 -14.41
CA GLU A 185 -8.49 5.92 -15.80
C GLU A 185 -9.03 4.59 -16.38
N VAL A 186 -8.63 3.43 -15.83
CA VAL A 186 -9.20 2.12 -16.22
C VAL A 186 -10.43 1.73 -15.40
N GLN A 187 -10.94 2.64 -14.56
CA GLN A 187 -12.15 2.46 -13.75
C GLN A 187 -12.21 1.11 -13.02
N PRO A 188 -11.21 0.81 -12.16
CA PRO A 188 -11.15 -0.46 -11.45
C PRO A 188 -12.33 -0.59 -10.47
N GLU A 189 -12.81 -1.81 -10.25
CA GLU A 189 -13.74 -2.10 -9.14
C GLU A 189 -12.94 -2.46 -7.87
N TRP A 190 -11.99 -3.38 -8.02
CA TRP A 190 -11.00 -3.72 -7.01
C TRP A 190 -9.59 -3.60 -7.56
N ILE A 191 -8.66 -3.23 -6.67
CA ILE A 191 -7.26 -2.96 -6.95
C ILE A 191 -6.42 -3.91 -6.10
N LEU A 192 -5.52 -4.63 -6.74
CA LEU A 192 -4.45 -5.42 -6.11
C LEU A 192 -3.11 -4.75 -6.42
N ASN A 193 -2.40 -4.25 -5.41
CA ASN A 193 -1.11 -3.56 -5.59
C ASN A 193 0.04 -4.40 -5.00
N LEU A 194 0.88 -4.95 -5.88
CA LEU A 194 1.94 -5.90 -5.51
C LEU A 194 3.27 -5.53 -6.18
N ASP A 195 4.36 -5.86 -5.51
CA ASP A 195 5.72 -5.76 -6.05
C ASP A 195 6.06 -7.01 -6.90
N ALA A 196 7.11 -6.93 -7.73
CA ALA A 196 7.48 -7.97 -8.70
C ALA A 196 7.89 -9.32 -8.07
N ASP A 197 8.18 -9.32 -6.78
CA ASP A 197 8.61 -10.46 -5.98
C ASP A 197 7.58 -10.84 -4.89
N GLU A 198 6.32 -10.40 -5.04
CA GLU A 198 5.23 -10.69 -4.10
C GLU A 198 4.13 -11.55 -4.74
N TRP A 199 3.69 -12.63 -4.07
CA TRP A 199 2.45 -13.34 -4.43
C TRP A 199 1.84 -14.10 -3.26
N PHE A 200 0.51 -14.27 -3.33
CA PHE A 200 -0.24 -14.93 -2.27
C PHE A 200 -0.12 -16.45 -2.32
N GLU A 201 -0.35 -17.08 -1.18
CA GLU A 201 -0.51 -18.52 -1.09
C GLU A 201 -1.73 -19.03 -1.91
N PRO A 202 -1.77 -20.32 -2.30
CA PRO A 202 -2.79 -20.83 -3.23
C PRO A 202 -4.24 -20.66 -2.78
N CYS A 203 -4.52 -20.61 -1.48
CA CYS A 203 -5.88 -20.44 -0.96
C CYS A 203 -6.48 -19.06 -1.31
N PHE A 204 -5.65 -18.06 -1.62
CA PHE A 204 -6.09 -16.72 -1.99
C PHE A 204 -7.04 -16.74 -3.19
N ALA A 205 -6.72 -17.48 -4.25
CA ALA A 205 -7.56 -17.57 -5.44
C ALA A 205 -8.96 -18.14 -5.13
N LYS A 206 -9.07 -19.00 -4.12
CA LYS A 206 -10.34 -19.60 -3.66
C LYS A 206 -11.16 -18.64 -2.79
N GLU A 207 -10.50 -17.85 -1.94
CA GLU A 207 -11.17 -16.91 -1.03
C GLU A 207 -11.51 -15.56 -1.70
N LEU A 208 -10.74 -15.15 -2.71
CA LEU A 208 -10.89 -13.88 -3.41
C LEU A 208 -12.32 -13.62 -3.90
N PRO A 209 -13.06 -14.58 -4.51
CA PRO A 209 -14.45 -14.37 -4.88
C PRO A 209 -15.39 -13.91 -3.76
N LYS A 210 -15.18 -14.40 -2.53
CA LYS A 210 -15.95 -13.95 -1.37
C LYS A 210 -15.55 -12.53 -0.97
N MET A 211 -14.25 -12.22 -1.00
CA MET A 211 -13.71 -10.89 -0.69
C MET A 211 -14.23 -9.82 -1.65
N LEU A 212 -14.34 -10.12 -2.95
CA LEU A 212 -14.77 -9.14 -3.95
C LEU A 212 -16.29 -8.90 -3.93
N ARG A 213 -17.11 -9.93 -3.66
CA ARG A 213 -18.58 -9.84 -3.72
C ARG A 213 -19.25 -9.25 -2.49
N GLN A 214 -18.62 -9.32 -1.33
CA GLN A 214 -19.17 -8.71 -0.12
C GLN A 214 -19.23 -7.18 -0.24
N SER A 215 -20.10 -6.52 0.53
CA SER A 215 -20.34 -5.08 0.46
C SER A 215 -19.92 -4.29 1.71
N VAL A 216 -19.41 -4.96 2.74
CA VAL A 216 -19.09 -4.40 4.06
C VAL A 216 -17.71 -3.75 4.09
N TYR A 217 -16.70 -4.44 3.57
CA TYR A 217 -15.31 -4.02 3.61
C TYR A 217 -14.86 -3.52 2.24
N ASP A 218 -14.12 -2.43 2.25
CA ASP A 218 -13.49 -1.85 1.09
C ASP A 218 -12.00 -2.14 1.05
N VAL A 219 -11.38 -2.55 2.18
CA VAL A 219 -9.95 -2.86 2.22
C VAL A 219 -9.70 -4.20 2.91
N PHE A 220 -8.88 -5.05 2.30
CA PHE A 220 -8.33 -6.25 2.95
C PHE A 220 -6.85 -6.06 3.23
N CYS A 221 -6.50 -6.31 4.49
CA CYS A 221 -5.12 -6.28 4.95
C CYS A 221 -4.58 -7.70 5.14
N PHE A 222 -3.31 -7.90 4.78
CA PHE A 222 -2.64 -9.20 4.80
C PHE A 222 -1.30 -9.10 5.51
N ARG A 223 -0.80 -10.25 5.99
CA ARG A 223 0.54 -10.39 6.56
C ARG A 223 1.51 -10.77 5.45
N LEU A 224 2.66 -10.11 5.43
CA LEU A 224 3.73 -10.33 4.45
C LEU A 224 4.88 -11.09 5.09
N TYR A 225 5.32 -12.16 4.44
CA TYR A 225 6.39 -13.04 4.92
C TYR A 225 7.63 -12.85 4.06
N ASP A 226 8.70 -12.34 4.69
CA ASP A 226 10.00 -12.16 4.03
C ASP A 226 10.66 -13.52 3.83
N MET A 227 10.49 -14.07 2.63
CA MET A 227 11.04 -15.37 2.24
C MET A 227 12.56 -15.27 2.18
N TRP A 228 13.25 -16.18 2.85
CA TRP A 228 14.71 -16.28 2.89
C TRP A 228 15.25 -17.39 1.98
N SER A 229 14.36 -18.27 1.54
CA SER A 229 14.57 -19.28 0.50
C SER A 229 13.22 -19.63 -0.13
N ASN A 230 13.19 -20.63 -1.01
CA ASN A 230 11.94 -21.12 -1.58
C ASN A 230 11.02 -21.81 -0.57
N SER A 231 11.55 -22.24 0.59
CA SER A 231 10.82 -23.04 1.58
C SER A 231 10.85 -22.45 2.99
N HIS A 232 11.53 -21.34 3.23
CA HIS A 232 11.64 -20.75 4.57
C HIS A 232 11.49 -19.23 4.51
N TYR A 233 10.87 -18.66 5.53
CA TYR A 233 10.88 -17.22 5.79
C TYR A 233 11.75 -16.91 7.01
N ARG A 234 12.22 -15.67 7.12
CA ARG A 234 13.03 -15.23 8.26
C ARG A 234 12.15 -14.63 9.35
N GLU A 235 12.42 -15.00 10.59
CA GLU A 235 11.75 -14.48 11.78
C GLU A 235 12.74 -14.32 12.92
N ASP A 236 13.03 -13.08 13.30
CA ASP A 236 13.86 -12.76 14.46
C ASP A 236 13.56 -11.34 14.96
N GLU A 237 14.48 -10.71 15.69
CA GLU A 237 14.31 -9.35 16.20
C GLU A 237 14.10 -8.32 15.09
N CYS A 238 14.85 -8.42 13.99
CA CYS A 238 14.84 -7.45 12.89
C CYS A 238 13.84 -7.78 11.77
N TRP A 239 13.36 -9.02 11.72
CA TRP A 239 12.56 -9.56 10.61
C TRP A 239 11.19 -10.01 11.08
N ARG A 240 10.30 -9.04 11.30
CA ARG A 240 8.94 -9.25 11.87
C ARG A 240 7.82 -8.76 10.97
N SER A 241 8.07 -8.67 9.66
CA SER A 241 7.09 -8.13 8.69
C SER A 241 5.74 -8.85 8.76
N HIS A 242 5.76 -10.16 9.01
CA HIS A 242 4.57 -11.01 9.11
C HIS A 242 3.77 -10.80 10.41
N HIS A 243 4.24 -10.02 11.38
CA HIS A 243 3.46 -9.61 12.54
C HIS A 243 2.48 -8.47 12.22
N TYR A 244 2.66 -7.80 11.08
CA TYR A 244 1.90 -6.61 10.72
C TYR A 244 0.98 -6.87 9.54
N TYR A 245 -0.22 -6.29 9.63
CA TYR A 245 -1.20 -6.28 8.56
C TYR A 245 -1.04 -5.02 7.72
N ARG A 246 -0.99 -5.16 6.40
CA ARG A 246 -0.89 -4.04 5.46
C ARG A 246 -1.97 -4.16 4.38
N PRO A 247 -2.48 -3.04 3.85
CA PRO A 247 -3.46 -3.06 2.76
C PRO A 247 -2.81 -3.52 1.46
N PHE A 248 -3.41 -4.51 0.78
CA PHE A 248 -2.99 -4.98 -0.55
C PHE A 248 -4.14 -5.12 -1.55
N LEU A 249 -5.38 -5.23 -1.05
CA LEU A 249 -6.58 -5.37 -1.86
C LEU A 249 -7.59 -4.30 -1.45
N VAL A 250 -7.94 -3.42 -2.39
CA VAL A 250 -8.71 -2.20 -2.12
C VAL A 250 -9.83 -2.06 -3.15
N ARG A 251 -11.05 -1.83 -2.69
CA ARG A 251 -12.18 -1.44 -3.54
C ARG A 251 -12.01 0.01 -3.90
N TYR A 252 -12.07 0.31 -5.19
CA TYR A 252 -12.00 1.68 -5.64
C TYR A 252 -13.32 2.39 -5.36
N ARG A 253 -13.23 3.55 -4.68
CA ARG A 253 -14.34 4.45 -4.41
C ARG A 253 -14.08 5.78 -5.13
N PRO A 254 -14.83 6.13 -6.19
CA PRO A 254 -14.60 7.38 -6.92
C PRO A 254 -14.92 8.62 -6.07
N ASP A 255 -15.83 8.50 -5.12
CA ASP A 255 -16.26 9.59 -4.24
C ASP A 255 -15.40 9.73 -2.97
N PHE A 256 -14.35 8.92 -2.83
CA PHE A 256 -13.41 9.00 -1.71
C PHE A 256 -12.26 9.94 -2.05
N HIS A 257 -11.95 10.88 -1.16
CA HIS A 257 -10.80 11.76 -1.29
C HIS A 257 -9.53 10.99 -0.93
N TYR A 258 -8.62 10.79 -1.89
CA TYR A 258 -7.37 10.06 -1.66
C TYR A 258 -6.23 11.01 -1.31
N GLU A 259 -5.67 10.86 -0.11
CA GLU A 259 -4.60 11.73 0.40
C GLU A 259 -3.26 11.03 0.30
N TRP A 260 -2.27 11.66 -0.32
CA TRP A 260 -0.94 11.11 -0.48
C TRP A 260 0.03 11.71 0.53
N LYS A 261 0.94 10.87 1.03
CA LYS A 261 2.06 11.35 1.83
C LYS A 261 3.09 12.01 0.91
N GLU A 262 3.28 13.31 1.04
CA GLU A 262 4.20 14.11 0.21
C GLU A 262 5.67 13.97 0.66
N THR A 263 6.13 12.75 0.98
CA THR A 263 7.55 12.47 1.27
C THR A 263 8.23 11.80 0.08
N ALA A 264 9.35 12.37 -0.41
CA ALA A 264 10.02 11.95 -1.65
C ALA A 264 10.36 10.44 -1.71
N GLN A 265 10.46 9.81 -0.54
CA GLN A 265 10.62 8.37 -0.36
C GLN A 265 9.64 7.88 0.73
N HIS A 266 9.30 6.59 0.70
CA HIS A 266 8.44 5.94 1.71
C HIS A 266 7.03 6.55 1.83
N CYS A 267 6.48 7.02 0.72
CA CYS A 267 5.10 7.50 0.63
C CYS A 267 4.07 6.36 0.72
N GLY A 268 4.51 5.11 0.57
CA GLY A 268 3.65 3.92 0.62
C GLY A 268 3.04 3.57 -0.74
N ARG A 269 2.51 2.35 -0.86
CA ARG A 269 1.91 1.85 -2.12
C ARG A 269 0.48 2.36 -2.36
N TYR A 270 -0.16 2.88 -1.32
CA TYR A 270 -1.52 3.42 -1.36
C TYR A 270 -1.54 4.83 -0.75
N PRO A 271 -2.59 5.62 -1.04
CA PRO A 271 -2.93 6.82 -0.28
C PRO A 271 -2.86 6.58 1.23
N ALA A 272 -2.37 7.56 1.97
CA ALA A 272 -2.12 7.49 3.42
C ALA A 272 -3.40 7.22 4.22
N ASN A 273 -4.54 7.71 3.71
CA ASN A 273 -5.85 7.57 4.32
C ASN A 273 -6.63 6.32 3.88
N ILE A 274 -5.98 5.35 3.20
CA ILE A 274 -6.69 4.18 2.68
C ILE A 274 -7.37 3.33 3.78
N LEU A 275 -6.82 3.34 4.99
CA LEU A 275 -7.37 2.59 6.13
C LEU A 275 -8.54 3.28 6.83
N ASP A 276 -8.92 4.49 6.40
CA ASP A 276 -10.14 5.17 6.84
C ASP A 276 -11.38 4.51 6.22
N LEU A 277 -11.22 3.80 5.10
CA LEU A 277 -12.24 2.93 4.54
C LEU A 277 -12.46 1.70 5.44
N PRO A 278 -13.69 1.12 5.46
CA PRO A 278 -13.97 -0.10 6.19
C PRO A 278 -13.02 -1.23 5.80
N HIS A 279 -12.29 -1.78 6.76
CA HIS A 279 -11.23 -2.74 6.48
C HIS A 279 -11.33 -4.03 7.32
N GLN A 280 -10.80 -5.11 6.75
CA GLN A 280 -10.77 -6.43 7.37
C GLN A 280 -9.35 -7.01 7.35
N LEU A 281 -8.98 -7.70 8.43
CA LEU A 281 -7.74 -8.47 8.51
C LEU A 281 -7.99 -9.87 7.94
N SER A 282 -7.16 -10.29 6.98
CA SER A 282 -7.27 -11.60 6.32
C SER A 282 -6.26 -12.60 6.89
N SER A 283 -6.67 -13.85 7.14
CA SER A 283 -5.73 -14.90 7.53
C SER A 283 -4.79 -15.30 6.38
N VAL A 284 -5.16 -15.01 5.14
CA VAL A 284 -4.38 -15.34 3.94
C VAL A 284 -3.03 -14.63 3.96
N ARG A 285 -1.98 -15.34 3.56
CA ARG A 285 -0.59 -14.91 3.67
C ARG A 285 -0.01 -14.51 2.31
N LEU A 286 0.78 -13.44 2.31
CA LEU A 286 1.54 -12.95 1.15
C LEU A 286 3.01 -13.31 1.32
N GLN A 287 3.60 -13.97 0.32
CA GLN A 287 5.03 -14.26 0.29
C GLN A 287 5.77 -13.13 -0.42
N HIS A 288 6.92 -12.71 0.13
CA HIS A 288 7.80 -11.70 -0.45
C HIS A 288 9.19 -12.27 -0.66
N TYR A 289 9.55 -12.50 -1.92
CA TYR A 289 10.76 -13.19 -2.35
C TYR A 289 11.97 -12.29 -2.55
N GLY A 290 11.81 -10.98 -2.27
CA GLY A 290 12.89 -10.00 -2.40
C GLY A 290 14.10 -10.22 -1.50
N TRP A 291 14.08 -11.23 -0.63
CA TRP A 291 15.18 -11.62 0.26
C TRP A 291 15.66 -13.06 0.05
N ALA A 292 15.00 -13.83 -0.84
CA ALA A 292 15.18 -15.28 -0.89
C ALA A 292 16.52 -15.71 -1.49
N LYS A 293 17.12 -14.91 -2.37
CA LYS A 293 18.44 -15.19 -2.94
C LYS A 293 19.55 -14.41 -2.20
N PRO A 294 20.71 -15.02 -1.93
CA PRO A 294 21.86 -14.31 -1.36
C PRO A 294 22.33 -13.11 -2.20
N GLU A 295 22.28 -13.21 -3.53
CA GLU A 295 22.67 -12.12 -4.44
C GLU A 295 21.76 -10.89 -4.30
N ASP A 296 20.45 -11.09 -4.16
CA ASP A 296 19.48 -10.02 -3.92
C ASP A 296 19.75 -9.32 -2.57
N ARG A 297 20.06 -10.10 -1.52
CA ARG A 297 20.42 -9.57 -0.19
C ARG A 297 21.66 -8.69 -0.25
N LEU A 298 22.70 -9.16 -0.93
CA LEU A 298 23.94 -8.40 -1.11
C LEU A 298 23.70 -7.11 -1.90
N ASN A 299 22.93 -7.17 -2.98
CA ASN A 299 22.58 -6.00 -3.78
C ASN A 299 21.75 -4.99 -2.98
N LYS A 300 20.76 -5.45 -2.20
CA LYS A 300 19.97 -4.59 -1.30
C LYS A 300 20.84 -3.93 -0.23
N LEU A 301 21.76 -4.66 0.41
CA LEU A 301 22.68 -4.10 1.39
C LEU A 301 23.56 -3.00 0.78
N ARG A 302 24.19 -3.27 -0.37
CA ARG A 302 25.03 -2.26 -1.07
C ARG A 302 24.22 -1.01 -1.41
N ARG A 303 22.97 -1.18 -1.86
CA ARG A 303 22.07 -0.07 -2.16
C ARG A 303 21.75 0.76 -0.90
N TYR A 304 21.42 0.12 0.21
CA TYR A 304 21.17 0.82 1.47
C TYR A 304 22.40 1.55 1.99
N GLN A 305 23.59 0.95 1.91
CA GLN A 305 24.84 1.60 2.29
C GLN A 305 25.17 2.81 1.42
N SER A 306 24.81 2.79 0.14
CA SER A 306 25.00 3.92 -0.78
C SER A 306 24.02 5.07 -0.51
N LEU A 307 22.74 4.74 -0.30
CA LEU A 307 21.67 5.74 -0.11
C LEU A 307 21.60 6.30 1.31
N ASP A 308 21.94 5.48 2.30
CA ASP A 308 21.81 5.80 3.72
C ASP A 308 23.00 5.23 4.52
N PRO A 309 24.24 5.71 4.26
CA PRO A 309 25.46 5.16 4.85
C PRO A 309 25.49 5.24 6.38
N GLU A 310 24.76 6.19 6.96
CA GLU A 310 24.68 6.37 8.42
C GLU A 310 23.42 5.74 9.05
N ALA A 311 22.57 5.08 8.25
CA ALA A 311 21.28 4.53 8.67
C ALA A 311 20.38 5.58 9.36
N ARG A 312 20.31 6.81 8.79
CA ARG A 312 19.46 7.91 9.27
C ARG A 312 17.99 7.69 8.94
N TYR A 313 17.69 6.99 7.85
CA TYR A 313 16.33 6.76 7.36
C TYR A 313 15.85 5.32 7.58
N GLY A 314 16.78 4.36 7.61
CA GLY A 314 16.50 2.96 7.89
C GLY A 314 16.78 2.52 9.33
N TRP A 315 16.58 1.23 9.58
CA TRP A 315 16.91 0.61 10.86
C TRP A 315 18.31 -0.04 10.78
N ARG A 316 19.29 0.58 11.45
CA ARG A 316 20.69 0.11 11.42
C ARG A 316 20.85 -1.38 11.74
N ALA A 317 20.23 -1.87 12.81
CA ALA A 317 20.33 -3.28 13.20
C ALA A 317 19.76 -4.21 12.11
N GLN A 318 18.70 -3.79 11.42
CA GLN A 318 18.17 -4.54 10.29
C GLN A 318 19.20 -4.59 9.15
N TYR A 319 19.81 -3.46 8.78
CA TYR A 319 20.83 -3.43 7.72
C TYR A 319 22.00 -4.36 8.03
N GLU A 320 22.51 -4.30 9.26
CA GLU A 320 23.61 -5.16 9.73
C GLU A 320 23.21 -6.65 9.72
N SER A 321 21.93 -6.96 9.99
CA SER A 321 21.43 -8.34 9.99
C SER A 321 21.20 -8.93 8.58
N ILE A 322 21.21 -8.16 7.49
CA ILE A 322 20.83 -8.65 6.14
C ILE A 322 21.65 -9.88 5.71
N LEU A 323 22.94 -9.90 6.03
CA LEU A 323 23.88 -10.96 5.66
C LEU A 323 24.27 -11.86 6.84
N ASP A 324 23.44 -11.89 7.89
CA ASP A 324 23.61 -12.81 9.00
C ASP A 324 23.78 -14.26 8.49
N GLU A 325 24.81 -14.95 8.98
CA GLU A 325 25.17 -16.32 8.61
C GLU A 325 24.27 -17.35 9.31
N ALA A 326 23.66 -16.99 10.44
CA ALA A 326 22.82 -17.87 11.25
C ALA A 326 21.45 -17.22 11.59
N PRO A 327 20.67 -16.78 10.59
CA PRO A 327 19.36 -16.21 10.83
C PRO A 327 18.39 -17.27 11.35
N THR A 328 17.39 -16.85 12.13
CA THR A 328 16.30 -17.75 12.52
C THR A 328 15.33 -17.89 11.35
N LEU A 329 15.24 -19.11 10.83
CA LEU A 329 14.41 -19.45 9.67
C LEU A 329 13.29 -20.39 10.09
N ILE A 330 12.09 -20.08 9.63
CA ILE A 330 10.89 -20.88 9.87
C ILE A 330 10.45 -21.49 8.55
N GLU A 331 10.17 -22.79 8.55
CA GLU A 331 9.67 -23.50 7.37
C GLU A 331 8.30 -22.96 6.95
N TRP A 332 8.15 -22.71 5.66
CA TRP A 332 6.90 -22.31 5.06
C TRP A 332 6.02 -23.53 4.83
N SER A 333 5.00 -23.69 5.68
CA SER A 333 3.93 -24.67 5.46
C SER A 333 2.77 -24.03 4.71
N GLU A 334 2.28 -24.66 3.64
CA GLU A 334 1.03 -24.23 2.99
C GLU A 334 -0.17 -24.39 3.96
N SER A 335 -1.13 -23.45 3.86
CA SER A 335 -2.35 -23.44 4.70
C SER A 335 -3.42 -24.40 4.20
#